data_AF-A0A2N2JYE2-F1
#
_entry.id   AF-A0A2N2JYE2-F1
#
_cell.length_a   1.000
_cell.length_b   1.000
_cell.length_c   1.000
_cell.angle_alpha   90.00
_cell.angle_beta   90.00
_cell.angle_gamma   90.00
#
_symmetry.space_group_name_H-M   'P 1'
#
loop_
_entity.id
_entity.type
_entity.pdbx_description
1 polymer ?
#
loop_
_entity_poly.entity_id
_entity_poly.type
_entity_poly.pdbx_seq_one_letter_code
_entity_poly.pdbx_strand_id
1 'polypeptide(L)'
;MVQVIASKTKEPPPREGRIRHIQQYISRMPSLSTTVSKVMEICNRPDASPNDLNRVISLDPVLTGLVLKLINSAYYSLPNQVTSLARAIIMLGLNTVKNLALSTAILQTVGGKDSFKALSMDEFWTHSITVGVTAKAVSALKGIPGMQREEYFVSGLLHDLGKIPLSNCFPEEYGYVMEIASSQGSRMHGAEEKILGMTHCLVGGMIADKWELGGGLRDALHHHHDPDLAPEESQTLVSIVALADTCTHAYEGNPENCNPLEDSLLSSLLGKTGVSIEDLDKVRESVLKEIDKAKIFLQATQG
;
A
#
# COMPACT_ATOMS: atom_id res chain seq x y z
N MET A 1 18.21 25.15 -11.42
CA MET A 1 17.00 24.86 -10.62
C MET A 1 17.23 24.82 -9.12
N VAL A 2 18.33 24.23 -8.59
CA VAL A 2 18.67 24.32 -7.14
C VAL A 2 18.83 25.77 -6.65
N GLN A 3 19.26 26.69 -7.51
CA GLN A 3 19.39 28.12 -7.19
C GLN A 3 18.07 28.90 -7.09
N VAL A 4 16.93 28.35 -7.56
CA VAL A 4 15.64 29.04 -7.45
C VAL A 4 15.03 28.88 -6.04
N ILE A 5 15.38 27.79 -5.35
CA ILE A 5 14.94 27.44 -4.00
C ILE A 5 15.41 28.48 -2.96
N ALA A 6 16.55 29.14 -3.21
CA ALA A 6 17.15 30.07 -2.25
C ALA A 6 16.45 31.44 -2.15
N SER A 7 15.46 31.74 -2.99
CA SER A 7 14.95 33.11 -3.13
C SER A 7 13.65 33.45 -2.40
N LYS A 8 12.91 32.47 -1.83
CA LYS A 8 11.58 32.76 -1.23
C LYS A 8 11.16 32.01 0.05
N THR A 9 11.96 31.11 0.62
CA THR A 9 11.59 30.42 1.86
C THR A 9 12.63 30.63 2.96
N LYS A 10 12.16 30.76 4.22
CA LYS A 10 13.01 30.61 5.41
C LYS A 10 13.85 29.35 5.23
N GLU A 11 15.12 29.37 5.60
CA GLU A 11 15.98 28.19 5.52
C GLU A 11 15.21 26.96 6.03
N PRO A 12 15.09 25.90 5.21
CA PRO A 12 14.31 24.74 5.58
C PRO A 12 14.83 24.18 6.91
N PRO A 13 13.94 23.71 7.81
CA PRO A 13 14.39 23.17 9.09
C PRO A 13 15.39 22.03 8.85
N PRO A 14 16.46 21.93 9.66
CA PRO A 14 17.40 20.82 9.59
C PRO A 14 16.65 19.48 9.60
N ARG A 15 17.23 18.43 8.99
CA ARG A 15 16.63 17.10 8.85
C ARG A 15 15.91 16.60 10.12
N GLU A 16 16.54 16.75 11.28
CA GLU A 16 15.96 16.39 12.58
C GLU A 16 14.67 17.15 12.90
N GLY A 17 14.60 18.44 12.57
CA GLY A 17 13.40 19.26 12.72
C GLY A 17 12.26 18.78 11.84
N ARG A 18 12.55 18.37 10.60
CA ARG A 18 11.55 17.77 9.71
C ARG A 18 11.04 16.44 10.25
N ILE A 19 11.92 15.57 10.74
CA ILE A 19 11.55 14.28 11.34
C ILE A 19 10.63 14.49 12.54
N ARG A 20 10.97 15.42 13.44
CA ARG A 20 10.11 15.76 14.59
C ARG A 20 8.74 16.26 14.17
N HIS A 21 8.65 17.06 13.09
CA HIS A 21 7.37 17.55 12.58
C HIS A 21 6.49 16.39 12.07
N ILE A 22 7.08 15.44 11.33
CA ILE A 22 6.39 14.23 10.87
C ILE A 22 5.93 13.36 12.05
N GLN A 23 6.79 13.14 13.05
CA GLN A 23 6.42 12.39 14.25
C GLN A 23 5.23 13.03 14.98
N GLN A 24 5.20 14.36 15.08
CA GLN A 24 4.08 15.09 15.66
C GLN A 24 2.80 14.92 14.83
N TYR A 25 2.89 14.98 13.50
CA TYR A 25 1.76 14.72 12.63
C TYR A 25 1.22 13.30 12.82
N ILE A 26 2.10 12.29 12.77
CA ILE A 26 1.74 10.87 12.95
C ILE A 26 1.12 10.63 14.33
N SER A 27 1.63 11.28 15.38
CA SER A 27 1.05 11.17 16.73
C SER A 27 -0.41 11.65 16.82
N ARG A 28 -0.82 12.55 15.92
CA ARG A 28 -2.17 13.12 15.83
C ARG A 28 -3.06 12.38 14.83
N MET A 29 -2.51 11.47 14.03
CA MET A 29 -3.33 10.63 13.17
C MET A 29 -4.30 9.82 14.04
N PRO A 30 -5.56 9.65 13.61
CA PRO A 30 -6.50 8.83 14.35
C PRO A 30 -5.92 7.44 14.61
N SER A 31 -6.15 6.94 15.82
CA SER A 31 -5.78 5.56 16.13
C SER A 31 -6.78 4.63 15.43
N LEU A 32 -6.32 3.43 15.06
CA LEU A 32 -7.21 2.41 14.53
C LEU A 32 -8.32 2.12 15.55
N SER A 33 -9.52 1.78 15.07
CA SER A 33 -10.64 1.51 15.96
C SER A 33 -10.30 0.38 16.94
N THR A 34 -10.96 0.37 18.10
CA THR A 34 -10.81 -0.71 19.08
C THR A 34 -11.10 -2.08 18.47
N THR A 35 -12.03 -2.14 17.51
CA THR A 35 -12.34 -3.36 16.74
C THR A 35 -11.12 -3.82 15.94
N VAL A 36 -10.47 -2.93 15.19
CA VAL A 36 -9.32 -3.26 14.33
C VAL A 36 -8.11 -3.67 15.17
N SER A 37 -7.86 -2.95 16.26
CA SER A 37 -6.80 -3.30 17.21
C SER A 37 -6.99 -4.72 17.77
N LYS A 38 -8.25 -5.07 18.09
CA LYS A 38 -8.58 -6.40 18.61
C LYS A 38 -8.57 -7.50 17.54
N VAL A 39 -8.89 -7.15 16.28
CA VAL A 39 -8.70 -8.04 15.13
C VAL A 39 -7.22 -8.36 14.93
N MET A 40 -6.35 -7.35 15.04
CA MET A 40 -4.90 -7.55 14.97
C MET A 40 -4.38 -8.43 16.12
N GLU A 41 -4.80 -8.15 17.35
CA GLU A 41 -4.46 -8.95 18.54
C GLU A 41 -4.84 -10.42 18.34
N ILE A 42 -6.07 -10.68 17.88
CA ILE A 42 -6.56 -12.05 17.65
C ILE A 42 -5.73 -12.74 16.58
N CYS A 43 -5.55 -12.12 15.42
CA CYS A 43 -4.87 -12.77 14.30
C CYS A 43 -3.36 -12.93 14.48
N ASN A 44 -2.76 -12.27 15.47
CA ASN A 44 -1.37 -12.52 15.86
C ASN A 44 -1.22 -13.72 16.81
N ARG A 45 -2.33 -14.30 17.30
CA ARG A 45 -2.29 -15.50 18.13
C ARG A 45 -2.18 -16.77 17.28
N PRO A 46 -1.27 -17.71 17.60
CA PRO A 46 -1.12 -18.97 16.86
C PRO A 46 -2.37 -19.86 16.90
N ASP A 47 -3.21 -19.69 17.92
CA ASP A 47 -4.42 -20.49 18.18
C ASP A 47 -5.71 -19.79 17.73
N ALA A 48 -5.60 -18.69 16.98
CA ALA A 48 -6.76 -17.91 16.55
C ALA A 48 -7.73 -18.72 15.69
N SER A 49 -9.02 -18.65 16.03
CA SER A 49 -10.09 -19.31 15.28
C SER A 49 -10.93 -18.30 14.49
N PRO A 50 -11.58 -18.73 13.38
CA PRO A 50 -12.60 -17.94 12.68
C PRO A 50 -13.69 -17.36 13.61
N ASN A 51 -14.03 -18.08 14.68
CA ASN A 51 -15.01 -17.63 15.66
C ASN A 51 -14.53 -16.46 16.52
N ASP A 52 -13.24 -16.41 16.85
CA ASP A 52 -12.67 -15.29 17.61
C ASP A 52 -12.82 -13.99 16.81
N LEU A 53 -12.50 -14.05 15.52
CA LEU A 53 -12.62 -12.91 14.61
C LEU A 53 -14.09 -12.52 14.39
N ASN A 54 -14.96 -13.50 14.19
CA ASN A 54 -16.40 -13.26 14.04
C ASN A 54 -16.95 -12.53 15.27
N ARG A 55 -16.53 -12.89 16.49
CA ARG A 55 -17.04 -12.28 17.72
C ARG A 55 -16.66 -10.81 17.87
N VAL A 56 -15.52 -10.40 17.31
CA VAL A 56 -15.07 -9.01 17.36
C VAL A 56 -15.67 -8.19 16.22
N ILE A 57 -15.59 -8.70 14.99
CA ILE A 57 -16.05 -7.95 13.82
C ILE A 57 -17.57 -7.79 13.82
N SER A 58 -18.34 -8.78 14.29
CA SER A 58 -19.81 -8.69 14.34
C SER A 58 -20.34 -7.59 15.28
N LEU A 59 -19.52 -7.08 16.21
CA LEU A 59 -19.86 -5.95 17.07
C LEU A 59 -19.66 -4.60 16.36
N ASP A 60 -19.06 -4.60 15.18
CA ASP A 60 -18.80 -3.44 14.35
C ASP A 60 -19.56 -3.57 13.02
N PRO A 61 -20.76 -2.95 12.92
CA PRO A 61 -21.60 -3.04 11.72
C PRO A 61 -20.92 -2.48 10.48
N VAL A 62 -20.04 -1.48 10.65
CA VAL A 62 -19.30 -0.86 9.54
C VAL A 62 -18.31 -1.89 8.98
N LEU A 63 -17.47 -2.47 9.85
CA LEU A 63 -16.48 -3.47 9.44
C LEU A 63 -17.14 -4.74 8.92
N THR A 64 -18.25 -5.18 9.53
CA THR A 64 -19.05 -6.31 9.03
C THR A 64 -19.57 -6.05 7.61
N GLY A 65 -20.15 -4.88 7.38
CA GLY A 65 -20.64 -4.47 6.07
C GLY A 65 -19.54 -4.44 5.02
N LEU A 66 -18.34 -3.97 5.38
CA LEU A 66 -17.18 -3.92 4.50
C LEU A 66 -16.66 -5.31 4.11
N VAL A 67 -16.52 -6.23 5.09
CA VAL A 67 -16.13 -7.62 4.81
C VAL A 67 -17.14 -8.30 3.89
N LEU A 68 -18.44 -8.13 4.14
CA LEU A 68 -19.51 -8.68 3.30
C LEU A 68 -19.55 -8.04 1.92
N LYS A 69 -19.36 -6.72 1.80
CA LYS A 69 -19.31 -6.02 0.51
C LYS A 69 -18.13 -6.49 -0.32
N LEU A 70 -16.97 -6.73 0.29
CA LEU A 70 -15.79 -7.21 -0.41
C LEU A 70 -16.00 -8.63 -0.95
N ILE A 71 -16.37 -9.60 -0.11
CA ILE A 71 -16.53 -10.99 -0.58
C ILE A 71 -17.61 -11.13 -1.67
N ASN A 72 -18.58 -10.21 -1.70
CA ASN A 72 -19.60 -10.14 -2.74
C ASN A 72 -19.23 -9.28 -3.94
N SER A 73 -18.07 -8.63 -3.94
CA SER A 73 -17.63 -7.82 -5.07
C SER A 73 -17.30 -8.69 -6.29
N ALA A 74 -17.36 -8.08 -7.48
CA ALA A 74 -17.00 -8.72 -8.74
C ALA A 74 -15.57 -9.31 -8.74
N TYR A 75 -14.75 -8.88 -7.80
CA TYR A 75 -13.41 -9.39 -7.56
C TYR A 75 -13.41 -10.87 -7.15
N TYR A 76 -14.27 -11.28 -6.20
CA TYR A 76 -14.33 -12.66 -5.74
C TYR A 76 -15.16 -13.57 -6.66
N SER A 77 -15.93 -13.00 -7.59
CA SER A 77 -16.68 -13.73 -8.63
C SER A 77 -17.48 -14.93 -8.11
N LEU A 78 -18.11 -14.79 -6.94
CA LEU A 78 -18.87 -15.87 -6.33
C LEU A 78 -20.22 -16.07 -7.02
N PRO A 79 -20.67 -17.32 -7.23
CA PRO A 79 -21.95 -17.60 -7.89
C PRO A 79 -23.15 -17.20 -7.02
N ASN A 80 -22.99 -17.14 -5.70
CA ASN A 80 -24.04 -16.77 -4.75
C ASN A 80 -23.51 -15.75 -3.76
N GLN A 81 -24.37 -14.81 -3.35
CA GLN A 81 -24.02 -13.83 -2.33
C GLN A 81 -23.77 -14.48 -0.96
N VAL A 82 -22.71 -14.03 -0.29
CA VAL A 82 -22.37 -14.37 1.08
C VAL A 82 -22.99 -13.34 2.01
N THR A 83 -23.93 -13.77 2.85
CA THR A 83 -24.66 -12.90 3.80
C THR A 83 -24.23 -13.10 5.25
N SER A 84 -23.37 -14.09 5.53
CA SER A 84 -22.90 -14.42 6.88
C SER A 84 -21.42 -14.07 7.03
N LEU A 85 -21.11 -13.28 8.07
CA LEU A 85 -19.74 -12.92 8.42
C LEU A 85 -18.89 -14.15 8.75
N ALA A 86 -19.42 -15.10 9.51
CA ALA A 86 -18.72 -16.35 9.82
C ALA A 86 -18.36 -17.13 8.55
N ARG A 87 -19.30 -17.20 7.58
CA ARG A 87 -19.04 -17.82 6.27
C ARG A 87 -17.98 -17.05 5.49
N ALA A 88 -18.03 -15.72 5.52
CA ALA A 88 -17.01 -14.88 4.88
C ALA A 88 -15.62 -15.14 5.47
N ILE A 89 -15.48 -15.20 6.79
CA ILE A 89 -14.20 -15.47 7.46
C ILE A 89 -13.65 -16.86 7.10
N ILE A 90 -14.51 -17.88 7.03
CA ILE A 90 -14.09 -19.23 6.64
C ILE A 90 -13.61 -19.25 5.18
N MET A 91 -14.29 -18.56 4.27
CA MET A 91 -13.95 -18.55 2.85
C MET A 91 -12.70 -17.71 2.56
N LEU A 92 -12.54 -16.58 3.25
CA LEU A 92 -11.42 -15.65 3.07
C LEU A 92 -10.18 -16.09 3.83
N GLY A 93 -10.37 -16.72 4.99
CA GLY A 93 -9.31 -16.97 5.97
C GLY A 93 -9.09 -15.78 6.90
N LEU A 94 -8.52 -16.06 8.08
CA LEU A 94 -8.28 -15.08 9.14
C LEU A 94 -7.37 -13.93 8.70
N ASN A 95 -6.28 -14.23 8.00
CA ASN A 95 -5.32 -13.21 7.55
C ASN A 95 -5.91 -12.26 6.52
N THR A 96 -6.69 -12.78 5.55
CA THR A 96 -7.40 -11.97 4.56
C THR A 96 -8.37 -11.00 5.24
N VAL A 97 -9.14 -11.47 6.22
CA VAL A 97 -10.08 -10.61 6.95
C VAL A 97 -9.36 -9.60 7.83
N LYS A 98 -8.27 -9.99 8.52
CA LYS A 98 -7.40 -9.05 9.25
C LYS A 98 -6.92 -7.93 8.34
N ASN A 99 -6.32 -8.31 7.21
CA ASN A 99 -5.69 -7.37 6.30
C ASN A 99 -6.73 -6.43 5.67
N LEU A 100 -7.94 -6.93 5.38
CA LEU A 100 -9.05 -6.10 4.92
C LEU A 100 -9.56 -5.13 5.97
N ALA A 101 -9.76 -5.62 7.20
CA ALA A 101 -10.21 -4.79 8.30
C ALA A 101 -9.22 -3.65 8.55
N LEU A 102 -7.94 -3.99 8.51
CA LEU A 102 -6.85 -3.03 8.65
C LEU A 102 -6.80 -2.03 7.49
N SER A 103 -6.76 -2.50 6.24
CA SER A 103 -6.67 -1.61 5.08
C SER A 103 -7.86 -0.67 5.01
N THR A 104 -9.07 -1.14 5.34
CA THR A 104 -10.25 -0.29 5.33
C THR A 104 -10.26 0.74 6.45
N ALA A 105 -9.86 0.35 7.66
CA ALA A 105 -9.74 1.29 8.77
C ALA A 105 -8.69 2.38 8.50
N ILE A 106 -7.57 1.99 7.88
CA ILE A 106 -6.55 2.93 7.42
C ILE A 106 -7.13 3.86 6.36
N LEU A 107 -7.77 3.32 5.33
CA LEU A 107 -8.42 4.10 4.27
C LEU A 107 -9.44 5.11 4.82
N GLN A 108 -10.25 4.73 5.82
CA GLN A 108 -11.17 5.66 6.47
C GLN A 108 -10.46 6.75 7.29
N THR A 109 -9.30 6.40 7.86
CA THR A 109 -8.51 7.30 8.70
C THR A 109 -7.75 8.35 7.87
N VAL A 110 -7.20 7.95 6.73
CA VAL A 110 -6.29 8.80 5.92
C VAL A 110 -6.81 9.09 4.52
N GLY A 111 -7.95 8.55 4.12
CA GLY A 111 -8.55 8.70 2.79
C GLY A 111 -9.55 9.85 2.68
N GLY A 112 -9.59 10.80 3.62
CA GLY A 112 -10.39 12.01 3.47
C GLY A 112 -9.69 13.06 2.60
N LYS A 113 -10.45 13.87 1.85
CA LYS A 113 -9.90 14.94 0.97
C LYS A 113 -8.97 15.92 1.70
N ASP A 114 -9.22 16.18 2.97
CA ASP A 114 -8.39 17.08 3.80
C ASP A 114 -7.01 16.47 4.15
N SER A 115 -6.81 15.17 3.87
CA SER A 115 -5.57 14.44 4.10
C SER A 115 -4.58 14.55 2.94
N PHE A 116 -4.89 15.33 1.90
CA PHE A 116 -4.05 15.46 0.71
C PHE A 116 -3.92 16.92 0.33
N LYS A 117 -2.72 17.50 0.48
CA LYS A 117 -2.43 18.88 0.09
C LYS A 117 -1.71 18.98 -1.25
N ALA A 118 -0.57 18.31 -1.37
CA ALA A 118 0.25 18.33 -2.59
C ALA A 118 0.01 17.12 -3.51
N LEU A 119 -0.52 16.03 -2.96
CA LEU A 119 -0.83 14.80 -3.68
C LEU A 119 -2.27 14.80 -4.16
N SER A 120 -2.53 14.26 -5.35
CA SER A 120 -3.88 13.91 -5.77
C SER A 120 -4.32 12.63 -5.06
N MET A 121 -5.41 12.72 -4.30
CA MET A 121 -5.99 11.58 -3.59
C MET A 121 -6.39 10.46 -4.55
N ASP A 122 -7.02 10.82 -5.68
CA ASP A 122 -7.52 9.83 -6.65
C ASP A 122 -6.36 9.11 -7.35
N GLU A 123 -5.29 9.82 -7.70
CA GLU A 123 -4.09 9.23 -8.30
C GLU A 123 -3.34 8.35 -7.29
N PHE A 124 -3.19 8.82 -6.04
CA PHE A 124 -2.53 8.07 -4.98
C PHE A 124 -3.21 6.72 -4.71
N TRP A 125 -4.54 6.72 -4.55
CA TRP A 125 -5.27 5.49 -4.30
C TRP A 125 -5.39 4.60 -5.54
N THR A 126 -5.44 5.21 -6.74
CA THR A 126 -5.36 4.47 -8.01
C THR A 126 -4.02 3.74 -8.15
N HIS A 127 -2.91 4.39 -7.83
CA HIS A 127 -1.60 3.76 -7.81
C HIS A 127 -1.55 2.62 -6.80
N SER A 128 -1.93 2.91 -5.56
CA SER A 128 -1.91 1.95 -4.46
C SER A 128 -2.74 0.69 -4.75
N ILE A 129 -3.96 0.84 -5.30
CA ILE A 129 -4.81 -0.31 -5.66
C ILE A 129 -4.20 -1.11 -6.82
N THR A 130 -3.60 -0.43 -7.80
CA THR A 130 -2.93 -1.06 -8.93
C THR A 130 -1.75 -1.90 -8.46
N VAL A 131 -0.95 -1.39 -7.51
CA VAL A 131 0.17 -2.13 -6.92
C VAL A 131 -0.35 -3.34 -6.15
N GLY A 132 -1.39 -3.18 -5.32
CA GLY A 132 -2.01 -4.28 -4.58
C GLY A 132 -2.53 -5.40 -5.50
N VAL A 133 -3.32 -5.06 -6.52
CA VAL A 133 -3.85 -6.04 -7.48
C VAL A 133 -2.71 -6.76 -8.21
N THR A 134 -1.71 -6.02 -8.66
CA THR A 134 -0.55 -6.57 -9.38
C THR A 134 0.26 -7.50 -8.49
N ALA A 135 0.58 -7.08 -7.26
CA ALA A 135 1.31 -7.90 -6.28
C ALA A 135 0.60 -9.24 -6.01
N LYS A 136 -0.73 -9.22 -5.89
CA LYS A 136 -1.51 -10.44 -5.73
C LYS A 136 -1.45 -11.34 -6.96
N ALA A 137 -1.58 -10.79 -8.16
CA ALA A 137 -1.51 -11.55 -9.40
C ALA A 137 -0.12 -12.21 -9.57
N VAL A 138 0.95 -11.46 -9.27
CA VAL A 138 2.32 -11.97 -9.28
C VAL A 138 2.53 -13.07 -8.23
N SER A 139 1.96 -12.92 -7.02
CA SER A 139 2.00 -13.98 -6.01
C SER A 139 1.32 -15.28 -6.49
N ALA A 140 0.26 -15.17 -7.31
CA ALA A 140 -0.41 -16.33 -7.88
C ALA A 140 0.46 -17.06 -8.90
N LEU A 141 1.19 -16.34 -9.76
CA LEU A 141 2.17 -16.90 -10.70
C LEU A 141 3.28 -17.66 -9.97
N LYS A 142 3.67 -17.16 -8.79
CA LYS A 142 4.67 -17.78 -7.91
C LYS A 142 4.19 -19.03 -7.17
N GLY A 143 2.94 -19.44 -7.39
CA GLY A 143 2.37 -20.60 -6.72
C GLY A 143 2.09 -20.38 -5.23
N ILE A 144 2.07 -19.11 -4.76
CA ILE A 144 1.71 -18.81 -3.38
C ILE A 144 0.27 -19.33 -3.13
N PRO A 145 0.01 -20.02 -2.01
CA PRO A 145 -1.33 -20.53 -1.70
C PRO A 145 -2.38 -19.41 -1.68
N GLY A 146 -3.58 -19.67 -2.22
CA GLY A 146 -4.65 -18.66 -2.34
C GLY A 146 -4.96 -17.91 -1.03
N MET A 147 -4.93 -18.60 0.10
CA MET A 147 -5.19 -18.04 1.44
C MET A 147 -4.12 -17.04 1.92
N GLN A 148 -2.93 -17.03 1.32
CA GLN A 148 -1.83 -16.12 1.67
C GLN A 148 -1.73 -14.91 0.72
N ARG A 149 -2.37 -14.98 -0.46
CA ARG A 149 -2.22 -13.95 -1.50
C ARG A 149 -2.79 -12.58 -1.10
N GLU A 150 -3.76 -12.54 -0.20
CA GLU A 150 -4.33 -11.25 0.24
C GLU A 150 -3.31 -10.38 0.98
N GLU A 151 -2.33 -11.00 1.63
CA GLU A 151 -1.25 -10.25 2.30
C GLU A 151 -0.42 -9.44 1.29
N TYR A 152 -0.21 -9.97 0.09
CA TYR A 152 0.46 -9.27 -1.01
C TYR A 152 -0.39 -8.10 -1.52
N PHE A 153 -1.70 -8.30 -1.64
CA PHE A 153 -2.62 -7.24 -2.03
C PHE A 153 -2.59 -6.08 -1.06
N VAL A 154 -2.73 -6.35 0.24
CA VAL A 154 -2.78 -5.29 1.27
C VAL A 154 -1.42 -4.62 1.46
N SER A 155 -0.33 -5.38 1.37
CA SER A 155 1.01 -4.81 1.42
C SER A 155 1.26 -3.87 0.23
N GLY A 156 0.83 -4.24 -0.98
CA GLY A 156 0.88 -3.36 -2.14
C GLY A 156 -0.06 -2.15 -2.02
N LEU A 157 -1.26 -2.31 -1.46
CA LEU A 157 -2.20 -1.20 -1.25
C LEU A 157 -1.69 -0.15 -0.25
N LEU A 158 -0.88 -0.56 0.72
CA LEU A 158 -0.46 0.30 1.82
C LEU A 158 1.02 0.69 1.77
N HIS A 159 1.78 0.19 0.79
CA HIS A 159 3.24 0.38 0.72
C HIS A 159 3.66 1.85 0.79
N ASP A 160 2.81 2.73 0.25
CA ASP A 160 3.10 4.13 -0.02
C ASP A 160 2.51 5.10 1.00
N LEU A 161 1.95 4.60 2.11
CA LEU A 161 1.26 5.42 3.13
C LEU A 161 2.10 6.57 3.67
N GLY A 162 3.44 6.43 3.69
CA GLY A 162 4.35 7.48 4.13
C GLY A 162 4.30 8.76 3.29
N LYS A 163 3.81 8.71 2.05
CA LYS A 163 3.64 9.88 1.18
C LYS A 163 2.60 10.85 1.74
N ILE A 164 1.60 10.37 2.49
CA ILE A 164 0.51 11.18 3.05
C ILE A 164 1.06 12.21 4.05
N PRO A 165 1.74 11.84 5.16
CA PRO A 165 2.33 12.83 6.07
C PRO A 165 3.34 13.75 5.40
N LEU A 166 4.16 13.25 4.47
CA LEU A 166 5.14 14.07 3.75
C LEU A 166 4.45 15.20 2.97
N SER A 167 3.42 14.86 2.19
CA SER A 167 2.65 15.83 1.40
C SER A 167 1.89 16.84 2.25
N ASN A 168 1.49 16.47 3.48
CA ASN A 168 0.71 17.34 4.36
C ASN A 168 1.56 18.26 5.23
N CYS A 169 2.72 17.77 5.67
CA CYS A 169 3.65 18.52 6.50
C CYS A 169 4.54 19.46 5.68
N PHE A 170 4.85 19.10 4.44
CA PHE A 170 5.74 19.85 3.54
C PHE A 170 5.14 20.03 2.14
N PRO A 171 3.93 20.61 2.00
CA PRO A 171 3.21 20.62 0.72
C PRO A 171 3.96 21.34 -0.41
N GLU A 172 4.67 22.43 -0.10
CA GLU A 172 5.47 23.16 -1.10
C GLU A 172 6.66 22.33 -1.56
N GLU A 173 7.45 21.80 -0.61
CA GLU A 173 8.61 20.99 -0.94
C GLU A 173 8.25 19.67 -1.61
N TYR A 174 7.13 19.07 -1.21
CA TYR A 174 6.60 17.87 -1.84
C TYR A 174 6.12 18.13 -3.28
N GLY A 175 5.62 19.34 -3.57
CA GLY A 175 5.38 19.78 -4.94
C GLY A 175 6.66 19.74 -5.80
N TYR A 176 7.79 20.20 -5.26
CA TYR A 176 9.09 20.10 -5.95
C TYR A 176 9.58 18.66 -6.09
N VAL A 177 9.34 17.80 -5.10
CA VAL A 177 9.63 16.36 -5.19
C VAL A 177 8.89 15.76 -6.39
N MET A 178 7.60 16.05 -6.55
CA MET A 178 6.79 15.57 -7.68
C MET A 178 7.29 16.12 -9.02
N GLU A 179 7.67 17.40 -9.08
CA GLU A 179 8.24 18.02 -10.29
C GLU A 179 9.56 17.35 -10.69
N ILE A 180 10.46 17.07 -9.74
CA ILE A 180 11.73 16.38 -10.02
C ILE A 180 11.49 14.94 -10.48
N ALA A 181 10.60 14.22 -9.79
CA ALA A 181 10.29 12.83 -10.13
C ALA A 181 9.73 12.71 -11.55
N SER A 182 8.83 13.62 -11.95
CA SER A 182 8.22 13.64 -13.28
C SER A 182 9.13 14.16 -14.39
N SER A 183 9.95 15.19 -14.15
CA SER A 183 10.74 15.87 -15.19
C SER A 183 12.13 15.30 -15.41
N GLN A 184 12.74 14.66 -14.41
CA GLN A 184 14.13 14.19 -14.46
C GLN A 184 14.25 12.67 -14.49
N GLY A 185 13.13 11.94 -14.59
CA GLY A 185 13.11 10.48 -14.54
C GLY A 185 13.70 9.90 -13.24
N SER A 186 13.79 10.73 -12.19
CA SER A 186 14.31 10.31 -10.89
C SER A 186 13.23 9.55 -10.14
N ARG A 187 13.61 8.47 -9.45
CA ARG A 187 12.67 7.74 -8.58
C ARG A 187 12.19 8.63 -7.45
N MET A 188 10.91 8.47 -7.07
CA MET A 188 10.24 9.29 -6.05
C MET A 188 11.06 9.39 -4.76
N HIS A 189 11.47 8.25 -4.18
CA HIS A 189 12.25 8.23 -2.93
C HIS A 189 13.61 8.96 -3.03
N GLY A 190 14.25 8.95 -4.20
CA GLY A 190 15.50 9.69 -4.42
C GLY A 190 15.27 11.21 -4.43
N ALA A 191 14.15 11.66 -5.00
CA ALA A 191 13.76 13.07 -4.98
C ALA A 191 13.38 13.52 -3.56
N GLU A 192 12.66 12.69 -2.81
CA GLU A 192 12.33 12.94 -1.40
C GLU A 192 13.58 13.06 -0.54
N GLU A 193 14.54 12.12 -0.64
CA GLU A 193 15.78 12.18 0.14
C GLU A 193 16.57 13.46 -0.19
N LYS A 194 16.61 13.86 -1.46
CA LYS A 194 17.32 15.07 -1.90
C LYS A 194 16.70 16.37 -1.39
N ILE A 195 15.37 16.46 -1.34
CA ILE A 195 14.65 17.70 -1.01
C ILE A 195 14.26 17.77 0.48
N LEU A 196 13.82 16.65 1.04
CA LEU A 196 13.30 16.55 2.40
C LEU A 196 14.29 15.90 3.39
N GLY A 197 15.32 15.21 2.90
CA GLY A 197 16.26 14.45 3.74
C GLY A 197 15.64 13.20 4.38
N MET A 198 14.52 12.72 3.84
CA MET A 198 13.85 11.49 4.25
C MET A 198 12.97 10.98 3.12
N THR A 199 12.65 9.69 3.16
CA THR A 199 11.77 9.04 2.18
C THR A 199 10.43 8.66 2.79
N HIS A 200 9.43 8.41 1.93
CA HIS A 200 8.16 7.87 2.37
C HIS A 200 8.31 6.48 2.99
N CYS A 201 9.34 5.70 2.67
CA CYS A 201 9.58 4.42 3.33
C CYS A 201 9.89 4.59 4.82
N LEU A 202 10.73 5.59 5.16
CA LEU A 202 11.03 5.93 6.56
C LEU A 202 9.76 6.36 7.31
N VAL A 203 8.94 7.21 6.67
CA VAL A 203 7.67 7.68 7.24
C VAL A 203 6.64 6.55 7.36
N GLY A 204 6.59 5.65 6.38
CA GLY A 204 5.78 4.44 6.40
C GLY A 204 6.14 3.54 7.58
N GLY A 205 7.44 3.38 7.88
CA GLY A 205 7.91 2.72 9.09
C GLY A 205 7.36 3.36 10.37
N MET A 206 7.38 4.69 10.47
CA MET A 206 6.81 5.41 11.62
C MET A 206 5.29 5.21 11.77
N ILE A 207 4.57 5.13 10.64
CA ILE A 207 3.13 4.80 10.64
C ILE A 207 2.91 3.36 11.10
N ALA A 208 3.72 2.42 10.61
CA ALA A 208 3.66 1.02 11.01
C ALA A 208 3.88 0.87 12.52
N ASP A 209 4.88 1.56 13.08
CA ASP A 209 5.14 1.56 14.53
C ASP A 209 3.97 2.18 15.31
N LYS A 210 3.40 3.30 14.83
CA LYS A 210 2.25 3.97 15.48
C LYS A 210 0.99 3.10 15.51
N TRP A 211 0.76 2.31 14.48
CA TRP A 211 -0.38 1.41 14.37
C TRP A 211 -0.07 -0.03 14.77
N GLU A 212 1.12 -0.29 15.32
CA GLU A 212 1.58 -1.61 15.75
C GLU A 212 1.49 -2.67 14.63
N LEU A 213 1.73 -2.26 13.38
CA LEU A 213 1.75 -3.15 12.22
C LEU A 213 3.03 -4.00 12.27
N GLY A 214 2.89 -5.30 11.99
CA GLY A 214 4.00 -6.25 12.02
C GLY A 214 4.10 -7.09 10.75
N GLY A 215 5.16 -7.89 10.68
CA GLY A 215 5.42 -8.84 9.60
C GLY A 215 5.59 -8.18 8.24
N GLY A 216 5.22 -8.92 7.20
CA GLY A 216 5.42 -8.51 5.81
C GLY A 216 4.80 -7.16 5.45
N LEU A 217 3.69 -6.76 6.09
CA LEU A 217 3.09 -5.45 5.87
C LEU A 217 4.02 -4.31 6.32
N ARG A 218 4.53 -4.37 7.55
CA ARG A 218 5.49 -3.37 8.06
C ARG A 218 6.73 -3.32 7.17
N ASP A 219 7.25 -4.47 6.79
CA ASP A 219 8.47 -4.56 6.00
C ASP A 219 8.25 -4.05 4.57
N ALA A 220 7.06 -4.25 3.99
CA ALA A 220 6.71 -3.65 2.71
C ALA A 220 6.68 -2.12 2.77
N LEU A 221 6.11 -1.52 3.82
CA LEU A 221 6.13 -0.07 3.99
C LEU A 221 7.55 0.49 4.08
N HIS A 222 8.48 -0.27 4.68
CA HIS A 222 9.84 0.19 4.96
C HIS A 222 10.84 -0.11 3.82
N HIS A 223 10.68 -1.22 3.11
CA HIS A 223 11.72 -1.79 2.25
C HIS A 223 11.30 -2.03 0.79
N HIS A 224 10.10 -1.65 0.34
CA HIS A 224 9.68 -1.91 -1.05
C HIS A 224 10.58 -1.26 -2.12
N HIS A 225 11.34 -0.21 -1.80
CA HIS A 225 12.34 0.37 -2.71
C HIS A 225 13.74 -0.23 -2.58
N ASP A 226 14.01 -0.98 -1.52
CA ASP A 226 15.24 -1.76 -1.35
C ASP A 226 14.94 -3.09 -0.65
N PRO A 227 14.37 -4.08 -1.39
CA PRO A 227 13.92 -5.32 -0.79
C PRO A 227 15.02 -6.10 -0.09
N ASP A 228 16.29 -5.88 -0.43
CA ASP A 228 17.45 -6.59 0.17
C ASP A 228 17.70 -6.24 1.63
N LEU A 229 17.09 -5.16 2.12
CA LEU A 229 17.12 -4.78 3.52
C LEU A 229 15.96 -5.40 4.33
N ALA A 230 15.00 -6.06 3.67
CA ALA A 230 13.90 -6.71 4.36
C ALA A 230 14.37 -7.96 5.13
N PRO A 231 13.69 -8.35 6.21
CA PRO A 231 13.92 -9.65 6.85
C PRO A 231 13.70 -10.81 5.89
N GLU A 232 14.45 -11.90 6.06
CA GLU A 232 14.39 -13.10 5.20
C GLU A 232 12.96 -13.65 5.06
N GLU A 233 12.18 -13.64 6.15
CA GLU A 233 10.79 -14.08 6.18
C GLU A 233 9.84 -13.23 5.33
N SER A 234 10.17 -11.95 5.13
CA SER A 234 9.37 -10.99 4.37
C SER A 234 9.95 -10.74 2.96
N GLN A 235 11.16 -11.22 2.67
CA GLN A 235 11.91 -10.95 1.43
C GLN A 235 11.08 -11.20 0.16
N THR A 236 10.34 -12.31 0.12
CA THR A 236 9.51 -12.69 -1.03
C THR A 236 8.35 -11.71 -1.20
N LEU A 237 7.67 -11.35 -0.12
CA LEU A 237 6.56 -10.41 -0.14
C LEU A 237 7.02 -9.02 -0.56
N VAL A 238 8.07 -8.50 0.07
CA VAL A 238 8.61 -7.17 -0.24
C VAL A 238 9.11 -7.09 -1.68
N SER A 239 9.78 -8.14 -2.17
CA SER A 239 10.24 -8.19 -3.57
C SER A 239 9.10 -8.24 -4.58
N ILE A 240 7.99 -8.92 -4.26
CA ILE A 240 6.80 -8.95 -5.12
C ILE A 240 6.08 -7.60 -5.10
N VAL A 241 5.99 -6.93 -3.94
CA VAL A 241 5.43 -5.56 -3.85
C VAL A 241 6.29 -4.58 -4.65
N ALA A 242 7.61 -4.65 -4.53
CA ALA A 242 8.56 -3.83 -5.28
C ALA A 242 8.44 -4.06 -6.80
N LEU A 243 8.30 -5.32 -7.23
CA LEU A 243 8.08 -5.66 -8.63
C LEU A 243 6.76 -5.10 -9.13
N ALA A 244 5.69 -5.27 -8.34
CA ALA A 244 4.38 -4.72 -8.67
C ALA A 244 4.43 -3.20 -8.84
N ASP A 245 5.01 -2.48 -7.88
CA ASP A 245 5.22 -1.02 -7.95
C ASP A 245 6.02 -0.60 -9.20
N THR A 246 7.09 -1.32 -9.52
CA THR A 246 7.87 -1.04 -10.74
C THR A 246 7.03 -1.26 -12.01
N CYS A 247 6.18 -2.29 -12.03
CA CYS A 247 5.32 -2.61 -13.18
C CYS A 247 4.14 -1.64 -13.34
N THR A 248 3.58 -1.11 -12.25
CA THR A 248 2.42 -0.20 -12.32
C THR A 248 2.75 1.12 -12.98
N HIS A 249 3.98 1.63 -12.81
CA HIS A 249 4.44 2.80 -13.53
C HIS A 249 4.38 2.62 -15.06
N ALA A 250 4.51 1.38 -15.57
CA ALA A 250 4.31 1.06 -16.98
C ALA A 250 2.82 0.94 -17.40
N TYR A 251 1.91 0.77 -16.43
CA TYR A 251 0.46 0.75 -16.66
C TYR A 251 -0.18 2.15 -16.54
N GLU A 252 0.39 3.03 -15.71
CA GLU A 252 -0.11 4.39 -15.46
C GLU A 252 0.54 5.45 -16.39
N GLY A 253 1.68 5.13 -17.01
CA GLY A 253 2.36 5.95 -18.00
C GLY A 253 2.05 5.60 -19.45
N ASN A 254 2.36 6.52 -20.38
CA ASN A 254 2.30 6.27 -21.82
C ASN A 254 3.27 5.10 -22.16
N PRO A 255 2.79 3.96 -22.70
CA PRO A 255 3.59 2.73 -22.88
C PRO A 255 4.87 2.89 -23.72
N GLU A 256 5.06 4.02 -24.40
CA GLU A 256 6.25 4.34 -25.19
C GLU A 256 7.45 4.85 -24.37
N ASN A 257 7.25 5.27 -23.09
CA ASN A 257 8.32 5.85 -22.26
C ASN A 257 8.89 4.92 -21.18
N CYS A 258 8.28 3.77 -20.93
CA CYS A 258 8.88 2.72 -20.12
C CYS A 258 9.38 1.64 -21.07
N ASN A 259 10.69 1.61 -21.33
CA ASN A 259 11.30 0.43 -21.91
C ASN A 259 11.76 -0.47 -20.74
N PRO A 260 10.94 -1.44 -20.29
CA PRO A 260 11.27 -2.30 -19.14
C PRO A 260 12.62 -3.03 -19.29
N LEU A 261 13.12 -3.17 -20.53
CA LEU A 261 14.38 -3.82 -20.84
C LEU A 261 15.63 -3.02 -20.43
N GLU A 262 15.52 -1.73 -20.12
CA GLU A 262 16.66 -0.89 -19.68
C GLU A 262 16.66 -0.59 -18.17
N ASP A 263 15.63 -0.99 -17.43
CA ASP A 263 15.61 -0.79 -15.97
C ASP A 263 16.36 -1.92 -15.24
N SER A 264 17.57 -1.60 -14.80
CA SER A 264 18.40 -2.46 -13.96
C SER A 264 17.70 -2.97 -12.68
N LEU A 265 16.77 -2.18 -12.11
CA LEU A 265 15.98 -2.59 -10.96
C LEU A 265 14.94 -3.64 -11.35
N LEU A 266 14.23 -3.45 -12.45
CA LEU A 266 13.26 -4.43 -12.92
C LEU A 266 13.95 -5.77 -13.18
N SER A 267 15.10 -5.76 -13.84
CA SER A 267 15.90 -6.98 -14.06
C SER A 267 16.30 -7.68 -12.76
N SER A 268 16.73 -6.90 -11.75
CA SER A 268 17.04 -7.42 -10.42
C SER A 268 15.81 -8.05 -9.73
N LEU A 269 14.67 -7.37 -9.77
CA LEU A 269 13.42 -7.82 -9.17
C LEU A 269 12.85 -9.05 -9.87
N LEU A 270 12.92 -9.12 -11.21
CA LEU A 270 12.57 -10.32 -11.98
C LEU A 270 13.45 -11.50 -11.58
N GLY A 271 14.76 -11.29 -11.40
CA GLY A 271 15.69 -12.31 -10.91
C GLY A 271 15.36 -12.79 -9.49
N LYS A 272 15.10 -11.88 -8.55
CA LYS A 272 14.76 -12.20 -7.15
C LYS A 272 13.43 -12.91 -7.03
N THR A 273 12.44 -12.46 -7.78
CA THR A 273 11.11 -13.07 -7.79
C THR A 273 11.09 -14.32 -8.67
N GLY A 274 12.02 -14.53 -9.60
CA GLY A 274 11.94 -15.64 -10.57
C GLY A 274 10.72 -15.52 -11.50
N VAL A 275 10.16 -14.32 -11.64
CA VAL A 275 9.05 -14.01 -12.55
C VAL A 275 9.67 -13.51 -13.85
N SER A 276 9.15 -13.96 -14.99
CA SER A 276 9.59 -13.47 -16.30
C SER A 276 8.68 -12.33 -16.80
N ILE A 277 9.18 -11.55 -17.77
CA ILE A 277 8.37 -10.53 -18.46
C ILE A 277 7.15 -11.20 -19.12
N GLU A 278 7.31 -12.37 -19.72
CA GLU A 278 6.22 -13.14 -20.32
C GLU A 278 5.13 -13.50 -19.30
N ASP A 279 5.51 -13.79 -18.05
CA ASP A 279 4.53 -14.07 -17.00
C ASP A 279 3.76 -12.81 -16.59
N LEU A 280 4.41 -11.66 -16.54
CA LEU A 280 3.76 -10.37 -16.31
C LEU A 280 2.78 -10.04 -17.44
N ASP A 281 3.14 -10.29 -18.70
CA ASP A 281 2.26 -10.09 -19.85
C ASP A 281 1.03 -11.00 -19.80
N LYS A 282 1.19 -12.26 -19.36
CA LYS A 282 0.07 -13.21 -19.21
C LYS A 282 -0.98 -12.72 -18.21
N VAL A 283 -0.58 -12.03 -17.14
CA VAL A 283 -1.51 -11.55 -16.11
C VAL A 283 -2.00 -10.13 -16.37
N ARG A 284 -1.39 -9.39 -17.30
CA ARG A 284 -1.69 -7.98 -17.57
C ARG A 284 -3.17 -7.70 -17.80
N GLU A 285 -3.82 -8.43 -18.71
CA GLU A 285 -5.25 -8.21 -18.99
C GLU A 285 -6.14 -8.50 -17.78
N SER A 286 -5.80 -9.55 -17.02
CA SER A 286 -6.53 -9.88 -15.79
C SER A 286 -6.34 -8.80 -14.74
N VAL A 287 -5.11 -8.31 -14.56
CA VAL A 287 -4.77 -7.23 -13.61
C VAL A 287 -5.56 -5.97 -13.96
N LEU A 288 -5.59 -5.56 -15.23
CA LEU A 288 -6.35 -4.38 -15.67
C LEU A 288 -7.85 -4.49 -15.35
N LYS A 289 -8.46 -5.65 -15.61
CA LYS A 289 -9.87 -5.91 -15.26
C LYS A 289 -10.11 -5.85 -13.75
N GLU A 290 -9.19 -6.39 -12.95
CA GLU A 290 -9.32 -6.36 -11.49
C GLU A 290 -9.07 -4.96 -10.92
N ILE A 291 -8.21 -4.15 -11.54
CA ILE A 291 -8.02 -2.73 -11.19
C ILE A 291 -9.32 -1.95 -11.35
N ASP A 292 -10.03 -2.11 -12.48
CA ASP A 292 -11.30 -1.41 -12.72
C ASP A 292 -12.35 -1.77 -11.65
N LYS A 293 -12.46 -3.05 -11.31
CA LYS A 293 -13.36 -3.50 -10.22
C LYS A 293 -12.95 -2.91 -8.87
N ALA A 294 -11.65 -2.86 -8.58
CA ALA A 294 -11.13 -2.39 -7.31
C ALA A 294 -11.24 -0.85 -7.15
N LYS A 295 -11.12 -0.09 -8.24
CA LYS A 295 -11.38 1.37 -8.27
C LYS A 295 -12.83 1.71 -7.90
N ILE A 296 -13.79 0.95 -8.42
CA ILE A 296 -15.22 1.11 -8.07
C ILE A 296 -15.44 0.90 -6.56
N PHE A 297 -14.73 -0.08 -5.95
CA PHE A 297 -14.80 -0.31 -4.52
C PHE A 297 -14.30 0.90 -3.71
N LEU A 298 -13.16 1.48 -4.09
CA LEU A 298 -12.58 2.64 -3.40
C LEU A 298 -13.51 3.86 -3.42
N GLN A 299 -14.07 4.18 -4.58
CA GLN A 299 -15.06 5.27 -4.71
C GLN A 299 -16.25 5.09 -3.76
N ALA A 300 -16.67 3.84 -3.56
CA ALA A 300 -17.79 3.51 -2.68
C ALA A 300 -17.40 3.38 -1.19
N THR A 301 -16.11 3.58 -0.83
CA THR A 301 -15.62 3.66 0.56
C THR A 301 -15.16 5.06 0.95
N GLN A 302 -14.96 5.94 -0.03
CA GLN A 302 -14.55 7.33 0.13
C GLN A 302 -15.71 8.34 0.03
N GLY A 303 -16.91 7.86 -0.34
CA GLY A 303 -18.14 8.63 -0.44
C GLY A 303 -19.03 8.56 0.79
#